data_AF-A0A4Y8D3W0-F1
#
_entry.id   AF-A0A4Y8D3W0-F1
#
_cell.length_a   1.000
_cell.length_b   1.000
_cell.length_c   1.000
_cell.angle_alpha   90.00
_cell.angle_beta   90.00
_cell.angle_gamma   90.00
#
_symmetry.space_group_name_H-M   'P 1'
#
loop_
_entity.id
_entity.type
_entity.pdbx_description
1 polymer ?
#
loop_
_entity_poly.entity_id
_entity_poly.type
_entity_poly.pdbx_seq_one_letter_code
_entity_poly.pdbx_strand_id
1 'polypeptide(L)'
;MRLINTTTYEFSEFHGDDIPKYAILSHTWENDEVSFQEWEFSRERQRRKLDMLKLKRRVDWRQKLDWPDVVEGKAEEVGTQLGKQLREELSKSRWFTRSWTLQELLAPSKVVFYSKNWVVLGDKSSILTHVISDITGIDASYLLGNSPITAASVALRMFWISRRRTTRVEDMAYCMLGIFDINMPLLYGEGMKAFVRL
;
A
#
# COMPACT_ATOMS: atom_id res chain seq x y z
N MET A 1 2.29 -3.99 -13.55
CA MET A 1 2.70 -4.19 -12.14
C MET A 1 3.83 -5.21 -12.08
N ARG A 2 4.87 -4.94 -11.28
CA ARG A 2 5.94 -5.90 -10.98
C ARG A 2 5.63 -6.60 -9.66
N LEU A 3 5.62 -7.93 -9.65
CA LEU A 3 5.47 -8.72 -8.43
C LEU A 3 6.70 -9.60 -8.22
N ILE A 4 7.00 -9.88 -6.96
CA ILE A 4 8.08 -10.79 -6.61
C ILE A 4 7.54 -12.19 -6.28
N ASN A 5 8.13 -13.21 -6.89
CA ASN A 5 7.85 -14.58 -6.53
C ASN A 5 8.58 -14.95 -5.24
N THR A 6 7.83 -15.24 -4.17
CA THR A 6 8.42 -15.55 -2.86
C THR A 6 9.18 -16.89 -2.81
N THR A 7 9.05 -17.73 -3.83
CA THR A 7 9.72 -19.03 -3.95
C THR A 7 10.99 -18.91 -4.79
N THR A 8 10.92 -18.25 -5.95
CA THR A 8 12.06 -18.12 -6.88
C THR A 8 12.90 -16.86 -6.66
N TYR A 9 12.38 -15.88 -5.92
CA TYR A 9 13.00 -14.56 -5.67
C TYR A 9 13.11 -13.66 -6.91
N GLU A 10 12.46 -14.07 -8.01
CA GLU A 10 12.48 -13.36 -9.28
C GLU A 10 11.31 -12.40 -9.40
N PHE A 11 11.53 -11.29 -10.11
CA PHE A 11 10.46 -10.38 -10.49
C PHE A 11 9.74 -10.90 -11.73
N SER A 12 8.44 -10.66 -11.78
CA SER A 12 7.63 -10.87 -12.97
C SER A 12 6.76 -9.64 -13.21
N GLU A 13 6.67 -9.25 -14.48
CA GLU A 13 5.80 -8.16 -14.93
C GLU A 13 4.45 -8.71 -15.35
N PHE A 14 3.40 -8.05 -14.89
CA PHE A 14 2.00 -8.35 -15.18
C PHE A 14 1.31 -7.09 -15.68
N HIS A 15 0.41 -7.22 -16.64
CA HIS A 15 -0.30 -6.09 -17.25
C HIS A 15 -1.80 -6.38 -17.27
N GLY A 16 -2.62 -5.33 -17.12
CA GLY A 16 -4.08 -5.45 -17.18
C GLY A 16 -4.64 -6.50 -16.22
N ASP A 17 -5.49 -7.38 -16.75
CA ASP A 17 -6.21 -8.41 -15.99
C ASP A 17 -5.38 -9.68 -15.72
N ASP A 18 -4.17 -9.80 -16.29
CA ASP A 18 -3.27 -10.95 -16.08
C ASP A 18 -2.53 -10.90 -14.73
N ILE A 19 -2.95 -10.02 -13.83
CA ILE A 19 -2.36 -9.87 -12.50
C ILE A 19 -2.85 -10.99 -11.58
N PRO A 20 -1.97 -11.89 -11.08
CA PRO A 20 -2.36 -12.94 -10.16
C PRO A 20 -2.75 -12.37 -8.81
N LYS A 21 -3.44 -13.14 -7.96
CA LYS A 21 -3.65 -12.75 -6.55
C LYS A 21 -2.29 -12.60 -5.85
N TYR A 22 -2.08 -11.46 -5.20
CA TYR A 22 -0.84 -11.12 -4.53
C TYR A 22 -1.11 -10.50 -3.15
N ALA A 23 -0.07 -10.51 -2.30
CA ALA A 23 -0.10 -9.83 -1.03
C ALA A 23 0.87 -8.64 -1.08
N ILE A 24 0.40 -7.48 -0.66
CA ILE A 24 1.26 -6.31 -0.48
C ILE A 24 1.86 -6.41 0.92
N LEU A 25 3.15 -6.77 0.97
CA LEU A 25 3.91 -6.80 2.21
C LEU A 25 4.56 -5.43 2.41
N SER A 26 3.72 -4.41 2.61
CA SER A 26 4.16 -3.05 2.90
C SER A 26 4.60 -2.97 4.36
N HIS A 27 5.77 -3.55 4.66
CA HIS A 27 6.46 -3.12 5.86
C HIS A 27 7.02 -1.73 5.59
N THR A 28 6.85 -0.85 6.55
CA THR A 28 7.52 0.44 6.60
C THR A 28 8.99 0.16 6.91
N TRP A 29 9.74 -0.25 5.89
CA TRP A 29 11.16 -0.52 5.99
C TRP A 29 11.84 0.81 6.34
N GLU A 30 12.47 0.84 7.51
CA GLU A 30 13.23 1.99 7.99
C GLU A 30 14.59 1.99 7.28
N ASN A 31 15.68 1.76 8.01
CA ASN A 31 17.04 1.81 7.44
C ASN A 31 17.40 0.61 6.53
N ASP A 32 16.54 -0.41 6.46
CA ASP A 32 16.77 -1.66 5.69
C ASP A 32 15.92 -1.75 4.40
N GLU A 33 15.45 -0.61 3.90
CA GLU A 33 14.74 -0.54 2.62
C GLU A 33 15.71 -0.85 1.47
N VAL A 34 15.39 -1.90 0.70
CA VAL A 34 16.22 -2.41 -0.39
C VAL A 34 15.64 -1.87 -1.67
N SER A 35 16.45 -1.14 -2.43
CA SER A 35 16.03 -0.59 -3.72
C SER A 35 15.85 -1.70 -4.77
N PHE A 36 15.15 -1.40 -5.86
CA PHE A 36 15.02 -2.33 -6.99
C PHE A 36 16.40 -2.73 -7.53
N GLN A 37 17.30 -1.76 -7.71
CA GLN A 37 18.66 -2.00 -8.18
C GLN A 37 19.43 -2.89 -7.19
N GLU A 38 19.39 -2.57 -5.89
CA GLU A 38 20.03 -3.39 -4.86
C GLU A 38 19.47 -4.82 -4.80
N TRP A 39 18.17 -4.99 -5.10
CA TRP A 39 17.56 -6.30 -5.19
C TRP A 39 18.15 -7.13 -6.32
N GLU A 40 18.29 -6.56 -7.53
CA GLU A 40 18.84 -7.26 -8.69
C GLU A 40 20.28 -7.76 -8.49
N PHE A 41 21.09 -7.03 -7.73
CA PHE A 41 22.52 -7.32 -7.60
C PHE A 41 22.91 -8.29 -6.46
N SER A 42 21.99 -8.73 -5.58
CA SER A 42 22.39 -9.55 -4.40
C SER A 42 21.38 -10.64 -3.97
N ARG A 43 21.53 -11.86 -4.51
CA ARG A 43 20.73 -13.05 -4.10
C ARG A 43 20.77 -13.35 -2.60
N GLU A 44 21.89 -13.07 -1.93
CA GLU A 44 22.01 -13.31 -0.48
C GLU A 44 21.15 -12.34 0.35
N ARG A 45 21.11 -11.05 -0.03
CA ARG A 45 20.21 -10.06 0.60
C ARG A 45 18.75 -10.36 0.28
N GLN A 46 18.43 -10.78 -0.96
CA GLN A 46 17.08 -11.22 -1.35
C GLN A 46 16.58 -12.32 -0.40
N ARG A 47 17.42 -13.34 -0.16
CA ARG A 47 17.10 -14.50 0.66
C ARG A 47 16.92 -14.13 2.14
N ARG A 48 17.84 -13.38 2.75
CA ARG A 48 17.71 -12.94 4.16
C ARG A 48 16.41 -12.14 4.38
N LYS A 49 16.05 -11.26 3.45
CA LYS A 49 14.87 -10.39 3.56
C LYS A 49 13.56 -11.17 3.43
N LEU A 50 13.47 -12.08 2.46
CA LEU A 50 12.29 -12.93 2.28
C LEU A 50 12.20 -14.05 3.34
N ASP A 51 13.32 -14.52 3.88
CA ASP A 51 13.33 -15.46 5.00
C ASP A 51 12.86 -14.79 6.31
N MET A 52 13.20 -13.51 6.55
CA MET A 52 12.57 -12.73 7.63
C MET A 52 11.04 -12.60 7.46
N LEU A 53 10.59 -12.36 6.22
CA LEU A 53 9.15 -12.30 5.89
C LEU A 53 8.46 -13.66 6.09
N LYS A 54 9.09 -14.76 5.67
CA LYS A 54 8.60 -16.13 5.88
C LYS A 54 8.63 -16.56 7.35
N LEU A 55 9.58 -16.09 8.15
CA LEU A 55 9.65 -16.39 9.58
C LEU A 55 8.51 -15.72 10.35
N LYS A 56 8.16 -14.47 10.02
CA LYS A 56 6.94 -13.81 10.54
C LYS A 56 5.67 -14.56 10.13
N ARG A 57 5.66 -15.16 8.94
CA ARG A 57 4.57 -16.03 8.48
C ARG A 57 4.39 -17.24 9.40
N ARG A 58 5.48 -17.86 9.89
CA ARG A 58 5.45 -19.14 10.64
C ARG A 58 4.87 -19.13 12.05
N VAL A 59 4.75 -17.97 12.69
CA VAL A 59 4.48 -17.90 14.13
C VAL A 59 2.98 -17.69 14.46
N ASP A 60 2.12 -17.31 13.51
CA ASP A 60 0.83 -16.69 13.90
C ASP A 60 -0.44 -17.25 13.21
N TRP A 61 -0.33 -18.27 12.34
CA TRP A 61 -1.49 -18.73 11.55
C TRP A 61 -2.49 -19.63 12.28
N ARG A 62 -2.24 -20.03 13.55
CA ARG A 62 -3.05 -21.07 14.21
C ARG A 62 -3.68 -20.70 15.54
N GLN A 63 -3.51 -19.50 16.07
CA GLN A 63 -4.17 -19.15 17.31
C GLN A 63 -4.71 -17.73 17.30
N LYS A 64 -6.05 -17.69 17.39
CA LYS A 64 -6.91 -16.58 17.83
C LYS A 64 -6.99 -15.39 16.90
N LEU A 65 -8.21 -15.12 16.44
CA LEU A 65 -8.86 -13.90 16.91
C LEU A 65 -10.36 -14.12 17.10
N ASP A 66 -10.76 -14.03 18.37
CA ASP A 66 -12.05 -13.43 18.73
C ASP A 66 -12.09 -12.04 18.10
N TRP A 67 -12.98 -11.87 17.13
CA TRP A 67 -13.60 -10.57 16.89
C TRP A 67 -14.23 -10.14 18.22
N PRO A 68 -14.14 -8.87 18.66
CA PRO A 68 -14.88 -8.46 19.85
C PRO A 68 -16.34 -8.85 19.65
N ASP A 69 -16.84 -9.68 20.57
CA ASP A 69 -18.20 -10.20 20.61
C ASP A 69 -19.16 -9.15 20.05
N VAL A 70 -19.94 -9.59 19.06
CA VAL A 70 -21.11 -8.92 18.48
C VAL A 70 -21.54 -7.74 19.34
N VAL A 71 -21.17 -6.52 18.92
CA VAL A 71 -21.63 -5.31 19.59
C VAL A 71 -23.13 -5.23 19.34
N GLU A 72 -23.95 -5.67 20.30
CA GLU A 72 -25.40 -5.53 20.22
C GLU A 72 -25.75 -4.04 20.23
N GLY A 73 -26.17 -3.55 19.07
CA GLY A 73 -26.59 -2.17 18.83
C GLY A 73 -27.25 -2.08 17.45
N LYS A 74 -27.98 -0.99 17.19
CA LYS A 74 -28.57 -0.77 15.85
C LYS A 74 -27.45 -0.80 14.80
N ALA A 75 -27.65 -1.50 13.69
CA ALA A 75 -26.63 -1.73 12.67
C ALA A 75 -25.95 -0.43 12.18
N GLU A 76 -26.68 0.69 12.12
CA GLU A 76 -26.15 2.01 11.79
C GLU A 76 -25.25 2.63 12.89
N GLU A 77 -25.63 2.49 14.16
CA GLU A 77 -24.85 2.98 15.30
C GLU A 77 -23.56 2.15 15.49
N VAL A 78 -23.66 0.83 15.35
CA VAL A 78 -22.51 -0.09 15.40
C VAL A 78 -21.55 0.18 14.24
N GLY A 79 -22.08 0.40 13.03
CA GLY A 79 -21.28 0.77 11.86
C GLY A 79 -20.55 2.10 12.02
N THR A 80 -21.21 3.11 12.62
CA THR A 80 -20.62 4.44 12.86
C THR A 80 -19.51 4.39 13.91
N GLN A 81 -19.72 3.66 15.01
CA GLN A 81 -18.72 3.51 16.07
C GLN A 81 -17.51 2.69 15.60
N LEU A 82 -17.75 1.57 14.92
CA LEU A 82 -16.69 0.74 14.34
C LEU A 82 -15.89 1.53 13.29
N GLY A 83 -16.55 2.28 12.42
CA GLY A 83 -15.90 3.15 11.44
C GLY A 83 -15.00 4.20 12.09
N LYS A 84 -15.45 4.82 13.18
CA LYS A 84 -14.66 5.79 13.94
C LYS A 84 -13.42 5.16 14.58
N GLN A 85 -13.57 3.99 15.23
CA GLN A 85 -12.45 3.27 15.82
C GLN A 85 -11.42 2.85 14.76
N LEU A 86 -11.89 2.27 13.65
CA LEU A 86 -11.02 1.91 12.52
C LEU A 86 -10.29 3.13 11.97
N ARG A 87 -10.96 4.27 11.85
CA ARG A 87 -10.32 5.53 11.42
C ARG A 87 -9.21 5.95 12.38
N GLU A 88 -9.44 5.92 13.69
CA GLU A 88 -8.45 6.29 14.69
C GLU A 88 -7.23 5.36 14.69
N GLU A 89 -7.42 4.06 14.46
CA GLU A 89 -6.33 3.09 14.38
C GLU A 89 -5.58 3.18 13.05
N LEU A 90 -6.29 3.22 11.93
CA LEU A 90 -5.71 3.26 10.60
C LEU A 90 -4.99 4.59 10.32
N SER A 91 -5.53 5.73 10.78
CA SER A 91 -4.88 7.04 10.62
C SER A 91 -3.51 7.12 11.31
N LYS A 92 -3.27 6.33 12.36
CA LYS A 92 -1.98 6.22 13.04
C LYS A 92 -1.01 5.29 12.31
N SER A 93 -1.48 4.50 11.37
CA SER A 93 -0.63 3.59 10.60
C SER A 93 0.26 4.38 9.64
N ARG A 94 1.57 4.11 9.72
CA ARG A 94 2.54 4.68 8.79
C ARG A 94 2.22 4.35 7.33
N TRP A 95 1.50 3.25 7.06
CA TRP A 95 1.10 2.87 5.69
C TRP A 95 0.42 4.02 4.95
N PHE A 96 -0.49 4.76 5.59
CA PHE A 96 -1.19 5.90 4.96
C PHE A 96 -0.31 7.14 4.75
N THR A 97 0.88 7.17 5.34
CA THR A 97 1.85 8.27 5.19
C THR A 97 3.04 7.90 4.31
N ARG A 98 3.19 6.65 3.88
CA ARG A 98 4.28 6.25 2.98
C ARG A 98 3.91 6.51 1.52
N SER A 99 4.89 6.84 0.69
CA SER A 99 4.59 7.29 -0.68
C SER A 99 4.17 6.18 -1.63
N TRP A 100 4.90 5.05 -1.67
CA TRP A 100 4.58 3.92 -2.55
C TRP A 100 3.21 3.28 -2.27
N THR A 101 2.73 3.40 -1.04
CA THR A 101 1.43 2.83 -0.64
C THR A 101 0.24 3.50 -1.29
N LEU A 102 0.42 4.71 -1.85
CA LEU A 102 -0.62 5.36 -2.64
C LEU A 102 -0.90 4.59 -3.93
N GLN A 103 0.14 4.13 -4.62
CA GLN A 103 -0.02 3.29 -5.80
C GLN A 103 -0.56 1.90 -5.41
N GLU A 104 -0.09 1.33 -4.31
CA GLU A 104 -0.61 0.07 -3.75
C GLU A 104 -2.11 0.15 -3.44
N LEU A 105 -2.60 1.32 -3.01
CA LEU A 105 -4.02 1.56 -2.71
C LEU A 105 -4.86 1.70 -3.98
N LEU A 106 -4.37 2.46 -4.96
CA LEU A 106 -5.15 2.90 -6.12
C LEU A 106 -5.07 1.95 -7.32
N ALA A 107 -3.95 1.26 -7.52
CA ALA A 107 -3.75 0.40 -8.69
C ALA A 107 -4.68 -0.83 -8.74
N PRO A 108 -4.84 -1.63 -7.65
CA PRO A 108 -5.76 -2.76 -7.66
C PRO A 108 -7.22 -2.34 -7.43
N SER A 109 -8.17 -2.96 -8.14
CA SER A 109 -9.61 -2.78 -7.89
C SER A 109 -10.05 -3.35 -6.53
N LYS A 110 -9.43 -4.45 -6.10
CA LYS A 110 -9.71 -5.12 -4.81
C LYS A 110 -8.48 -5.15 -3.92
N VAL A 111 -8.62 -4.62 -2.70
CA VAL A 111 -7.61 -4.68 -1.63
C VAL A 111 -8.28 -5.17 -0.36
N VAL A 112 -7.67 -6.14 0.31
CA VAL A 112 -8.10 -6.61 1.64
C VAL A 112 -7.06 -6.17 2.65
N PHE A 113 -7.50 -5.48 3.69
CA PHE A 113 -6.64 -4.97 4.75
C PHE A 113 -6.57 -5.96 5.91
N TYR A 114 -5.37 -6.10 6.45
CA TYR A 114 -5.09 -6.95 7.60
C TYR A 114 -4.45 -6.13 8.72
N SER A 115 -4.76 -6.49 9.96
CA SER A 115 -4.09 -5.94 11.14
C SER A 115 -2.68 -6.51 11.27
N LYS A 116 -1.88 -5.97 12.20
CA LYS A 116 -0.55 -6.49 12.54
C LYS A 116 -0.57 -7.95 13.05
N ASN A 117 -1.72 -8.41 13.54
CA ASN A 117 -1.96 -9.77 14.03
C ASN A 117 -2.70 -10.61 12.97
N TRP A 118 -2.61 -10.23 11.68
CA TRP A 118 -3.23 -10.95 10.55
C TRP A 118 -4.76 -11.10 10.62
N VAL A 119 -5.43 -10.19 11.32
CA VAL A 119 -6.90 -10.12 11.38
C VAL A 119 -7.40 -9.40 10.16
N VAL A 120 -8.39 -9.95 9.45
CA VAL A 120 -9.06 -9.24 8.37
C VAL A 120 -9.78 -8.01 8.94
N LEU A 121 -9.39 -6.82 8.48
CA LEU A 121 -10.05 -5.56 8.83
C LEU A 121 -11.23 -5.25 7.89
N GLY A 122 -11.18 -5.78 6.68
CA GLY A 122 -12.18 -5.57 5.64
C GLY A 122 -11.53 -5.35 4.28
N ASP A 123 -12.35 -5.11 3.27
CA ASP A 123 -11.88 -4.75 1.93
C ASP A 123 -12.16 -3.29 1.58
N LYS A 124 -11.48 -2.79 0.54
CA LYS A 124 -11.61 -1.42 0.03
C LYS A 124 -13.03 -1.06 -0.46
N SER A 125 -13.92 -2.03 -0.66
CA SER A 125 -15.33 -1.84 -1.05
C SER A 125 -16.33 -1.88 0.10
N SER A 126 -15.84 -2.08 1.33
CA SER A 126 -16.66 -2.16 2.54
C SER A 126 -16.76 -0.79 3.25
N ILE A 127 -17.12 -0.80 4.54
CA ILE A 127 -17.05 0.37 5.43
C ILE A 127 -15.68 1.07 5.40
N LEU A 128 -14.61 0.33 5.07
CA LEU A 128 -13.27 0.89 4.92
C LEU A 128 -13.17 1.91 3.78
N THR A 129 -14.05 1.90 2.78
CA THR A 129 -14.03 2.91 1.70
C THR A 129 -14.12 4.31 2.27
N HIS A 130 -15.09 4.55 3.16
CA HIS A 130 -15.30 5.85 3.79
C HIS A 130 -14.15 6.20 4.73
N VAL A 131 -13.68 5.24 5.53
CA VAL A 131 -12.55 5.43 6.44
C VAL A 131 -11.26 5.80 5.68
N ILE A 132 -10.96 5.11 4.58
CA ILE A 132 -9.80 5.38 3.74
C ILE A 132 -9.94 6.73 3.03
N SER A 133 -11.14 7.05 2.53
CA SER A 133 -11.44 8.36 1.94
C SER A 133 -11.16 9.49 2.92
N ASP A 134 -11.63 9.38 4.17
CA ASP A 134 -11.40 10.38 5.22
C ASP A 134 -9.91 10.56 5.56
N ILE A 135 -9.15 9.47 5.62
CA ILE A 135 -7.73 9.51 5.95
C ILE A 135 -6.92 10.13 4.80
N THR A 136 -7.21 9.71 3.57
CA THR A 136 -6.38 10.02 2.40
C THR A 136 -6.84 11.27 1.65
N GLY A 137 -8.11 11.65 1.78
CA GLY A 137 -8.78 12.65 0.95
C GLY A 137 -9.01 12.20 -0.50
N ILE A 138 -9.00 10.88 -0.74
CA ILE A 138 -9.28 10.28 -2.05
C ILE A 138 -10.75 9.90 -2.08
N ASP A 139 -11.49 10.45 -3.03
CA ASP A 139 -12.90 10.13 -3.19
C ASP A 139 -13.13 8.62 -3.46
N ALA A 140 -14.26 8.12 -2.96
CA ALA A 140 -14.64 6.72 -3.10
C ALA A 140 -14.67 6.24 -4.56
N SER A 141 -15.00 7.10 -5.52
CA SER A 141 -14.99 6.75 -6.95
C SER A 141 -13.60 6.32 -7.45
N TYR A 142 -12.53 6.98 -7.00
CA TYR A 142 -11.15 6.59 -7.34
C TYR A 142 -10.71 5.37 -6.53
N LEU A 143 -11.09 5.29 -5.26
CA LEU A 143 -10.76 4.13 -4.42
C LEU A 143 -11.37 2.85 -4.99
N LEU A 144 -12.62 2.87 -5.43
CA LEU A 144 -13.31 1.70 -5.97
C LEU A 144 -12.94 1.39 -7.42
N GLY A 145 -12.15 2.25 -8.08
CA GLY A 145 -11.80 2.11 -9.49
C GLY A 145 -12.95 2.47 -10.45
N ASN A 146 -14.01 3.11 -9.96
CA ASN A 146 -15.12 3.61 -10.78
C ASN A 146 -14.69 4.81 -11.65
N SER A 147 -13.66 5.53 -11.23
CA SER A 147 -13.04 6.62 -11.99
C SER A 147 -11.54 6.39 -12.12
N PRO A 148 -10.97 6.53 -13.33
CA PRO A 148 -9.53 6.37 -13.51
C PRO A 148 -8.79 7.51 -12.79
N ILE A 149 -7.59 7.23 -12.29
CA ILE A 149 -6.72 8.22 -11.60
C ILE A 149 -6.47 9.45 -12.49
N THR A 150 -6.39 9.26 -13.81
CA THR A 150 -6.16 10.32 -14.80
C THR A 150 -7.32 11.31 -14.94
N ALA A 151 -8.54 10.95 -14.48
CA ALA A 151 -9.67 11.87 -14.43
C ALA A 151 -9.54 12.91 -13.29
N ALA A 152 -8.71 12.63 -12.28
CA ALA A 152 -8.42 13.60 -11.23
C ALA A 152 -7.52 14.73 -11.73
N SER A 153 -7.83 15.97 -11.33
CA SER A 153 -6.99 17.11 -11.64
C SER A 153 -5.56 16.91 -11.12
N VAL A 154 -4.58 17.55 -11.77
CA VAL A 154 -3.18 17.55 -11.29
C VAL A 154 -3.10 18.01 -9.84
N ALA A 155 -3.87 19.03 -9.46
CA ALA A 155 -3.94 19.53 -8.09
C ALA A 155 -4.45 18.47 -7.10
N LEU A 156 -5.47 17.70 -7.45
CA LEU A 156 -6.00 16.64 -6.59
C LEU A 156 -5.01 15.48 -6.43
N ARG A 157 -4.36 15.08 -7.53
CA ARG A 157 -3.29 14.08 -7.51
C ARG A 157 -2.10 14.54 -6.64
N MET A 158 -1.68 15.79 -6.78
CA MET A 158 -0.66 16.40 -5.92
C MET A 158 -1.09 16.45 -4.45
N PHE A 159 -2.36 16.73 -4.18
CA PHE A 159 -2.90 16.73 -2.82
C PHE A 159 -2.83 15.34 -2.16
N TRP A 160 -3.09 14.26 -2.91
CA TRP A 160 -2.93 12.89 -2.39
C TRP A 160 -1.49 12.54 -2.05
N ILE A 161 -0.54 13.06 -2.82
CA ILE A 161 0.90 12.80 -2.66
C ILE A 161 1.51 13.68 -1.57
N SER A 162 1.07 14.93 -1.40
CA SER A 162 1.64 15.89 -0.44
C SER A 162 1.54 15.44 1.02
N ARG A 163 0.63 14.51 1.31
CA ARG A 163 0.46 13.88 2.63
C ARG A 163 1.39 12.68 2.86
N ARG A 164 2.21 12.32 1.88
CA ARG A 164 3.10 11.16 1.91
C ARG A 164 4.55 11.56 2.24
N ARG A 165 5.32 10.58 2.72
CA ARG A 165 6.72 10.69 3.15
C ARG A 165 7.53 9.56 2.55
N THR A 166 8.76 9.89 2.17
CA THR A 166 9.75 8.96 1.66
C THR A 166 10.97 8.90 2.56
N THR A 167 11.69 7.76 2.51
CA THR A 167 13.00 7.64 3.16
C THR A 167 14.07 8.28 2.28
N ARG A 168 14.09 7.92 0.98
CA ARG A 168 14.99 8.51 -0.01
C ARG A 168 14.32 9.71 -0.65
N VAL A 169 15.07 10.76 -0.94
CA VAL A 169 14.49 12.01 -1.45
C VAL A 169 13.96 11.82 -2.88
N GLU A 170 14.64 11.00 -3.68
CA GLU A 170 14.25 10.66 -5.06
C GLU A 170 12.94 9.86 -5.14
N ASP A 171 12.59 9.09 -4.09
CA ASP A 171 11.34 8.32 -4.07
C ASP A 171 10.11 9.23 -4.11
N MET A 172 10.25 10.51 -3.73
CA MET A 172 9.15 11.47 -3.82
C MET A 172 8.77 11.71 -5.27
N ALA A 173 9.74 11.66 -6.20
CA ALA A 173 9.48 11.71 -7.62
C ALA A 173 8.96 10.36 -8.13
N TYR A 174 9.58 9.25 -7.70
CA TYR A 174 9.23 7.94 -8.24
C TYR A 174 7.84 7.44 -7.83
N CYS A 175 7.37 7.80 -6.63
CA CYS A 175 6.00 7.48 -6.23
C CYS A 175 4.94 8.22 -7.06
N MET A 176 5.32 9.28 -7.79
CA MET A 176 4.43 10.06 -8.65
C MET A 176 4.21 9.41 -10.01
N LEU A 177 5.12 8.55 -10.47
CA LEU A 177 5.11 8.01 -11.84
C LEU A 177 3.78 7.34 -12.21
N GLY A 178 3.32 6.39 -11.39
CA GLY A 178 2.05 5.71 -11.63
C GLY A 178 0.82 6.59 -11.42
N ILE A 179 0.93 7.70 -10.68
CA ILE A 179 -0.17 8.62 -10.42
C ILE A 179 -0.32 9.64 -11.56
N PHE A 180 0.79 10.05 -12.16
CA PHE A 180 0.84 11.02 -13.25
C PHE A 180 0.96 10.39 -14.64
N ASP A 181 1.01 9.06 -14.73
CA ASP A 181 1.21 8.32 -15.98
C ASP A 181 2.53 8.73 -16.68
N ILE A 182 3.60 8.86 -15.88
CA ILE A 182 4.94 9.24 -16.35
C ILE A 182 5.80 7.99 -16.45
N ASN A 183 6.47 7.83 -17.59
CA ASN A 183 7.46 6.77 -17.80
C ASN A 183 8.88 7.35 -17.76
N MET A 184 9.65 7.00 -16.74
CA MET A 184 11.06 7.37 -16.62
C MET A 184 11.88 6.30 -15.88
N PRO A 185 13.17 6.13 -16.19
CA PRO A 185 14.02 5.19 -15.47
C PRO A 185 14.30 5.67 -14.04
N LEU A 186 14.27 4.70 -13.11
CA LEU A 186 14.64 4.84 -11.69
C LEU A 186 16.17 4.86 -11.57
N LEU A 187 16.73 5.97 -11.10
CA LEU A 187 18.16 6.20 -10.90
C LEU A 187 18.43 6.57 -9.43
N TYR A 188 18.51 5.57 -8.55
CA TYR A 188 18.82 5.82 -7.13
C TYR A 188 20.19 6.49 -6.96
N GLY A 189 20.25 7.49 -6.07
CA GLY A 189 21.42 8.35 -5.89
C GLY A 189 21.39 9.67 -6.68
N GLU A 190 20.39 9.90 -7.54
CA GLU A 190 20.23 11.20 -8.22
C GLU A 190 19.63 12.30 -7.32
N GLY A 191 19.06 11.90 -6.18
CA GLY A 191 18.47 12.80 -5.19
C GLY A 191 17.34 13.66 -5.78
N MET A 192 17.33 14.96 -5.48
CA MET A 192 16.30 15.89 -5.96
C MET A 192 16.27 16.06 -7.48
N LYS A 193 17.31 15.62 -8.21
CA LYS A 193 17.31 15.63 -9.69
C LYS A 193 16.20 14.75 -10.26
N ALA A 194 15.77 13.72 -9.52
CA ALA A 194 14.63 12.89 -9.91
C ALA A 194 13.36 13.72 -10.09
N PHE A 195 13.12 14.69 -9.21
CA PHE A 195 11.94 15.57 -9.27
C PHE A 195 12.02 16.58 -10.40
N VAL A 196 13.23 17.09 -10.71
CA VAL A 196 13.45 18.05 -11.82
C VAL A 196 13.16 17.42 -13.20
N ARG A 197 13.21 16.09 -13.30
CA ARG A 197 12.92 15.35 -14.54
C ARG A 197 11.43 15.09 -14.77
N LEU A 198 10.57 15.36 -13.77
CA LEU A 198 9.11 15.25 -13.87
C LEU A 198 8.51 16.51 -14.48
#